data_AF-A0A4Q6E2E0-F1
#
_entry.id   AF-A0A4Q6E2E0-F1
#
_cell.length_a   1.000
_cell.length_b   1.000
_cell.length_c   1.000
_cell.angle_alpha   90.00
_cell.angle_beta   90.00
_cell.angle_gamma   90.00
#
_symmetry.space_group_name_H-M   'P 1'
#
loop_
_entity.id
_entity.type
_entity.pdbx_description
1 polymer ?
#
loop_
_entity_poly.entity_id
_entity_poly.type
_entity_poly.pdbx_seq_one_letter_code
_entity_poly.pdbx_strand_id
1 'polypeptide(L)'
;MHRGLPLAGFTTPTYESTAGRRRAQGAAQGPRLADIGPLQLIQAFGLVGAVVDEAATIQHIIGNLQAFAALPGGTADFRLTNLLPKSAGHELTALLRRVVKDGLVHKSHVHRGGVDGAKRFEMSVRPLEGMPTGDRPLFLVAFDTRQIPERAGPAAGPLPEGEMHDRVMELEQEVSATREHLQTVVEELEISNEEMQSLNEELSSTNEELQASNEELETTNEEMQASNEELTTLNEELNTKSAELRMANSNMENILSSIDAPVMVVDNEMRLLRYNAAS
;
A
#
# COMPACT_ATOMS: atom_id res chain seq x y z
N MET A 1 -9.53 22.40 68.51
CA MET A 1 -10.91 22.41 69.06
C MET A 1 -11.85 23.00 68.01
N HIS A 2 -12.99 22.34 67.79
CA HIS A 2 -14.24 22.76 67.12
C HIS A 2 -14.19 23.27 65.66
N ARG A 3 -14.71 22.54 64.64
CA ARG A 3 -16.13 22.33 64.23
C ARG A 3 -16.90 23.63 63.95
N GLY A 4 -17.44 23.76 62.73
CA GLY A 4 -18.70 24.47 62.48
C GLY A 4 -18.80 25.32 61.21
N LEU A 5 -19.46 24.78 60.18
CA LEU A 5 -20.28 25.48 59.16
C LEU A 5 -21.35 26.41 59.84
N PRO A 6 -22.11 27.32 59.16
CA PRO A 6 -22.63 27.18 57.78
C PRO A 6 -22.89 28.46 56.92
N LEU A 7 -23.27 28.15 55.67
CA LEU A 7 -24.10 28.83 54.66
C LEU A 7 -24.93 30.06 55.05
N ALA A 8 -24.98 31.06 54.14
CA ALA A 8 -26.20 31.58 53.51
C ALA A 8 -25.90 32.77 52.57
N GLY A 9 -26.73 32.93 51.51
CA GLY A 9 -27.03 34.25 50.96
C GLY A 9 -26.74 34.47 49.48
N PHE A 10 -27.67 34.03 48.62
CA PHE A 10 -27.89 34.63 47.31
C PHE A 10 -28.17 36.14 47.45
N THR A 11 -27.63 36.97 46.55
CA THR A 11 -28.38 37.97 45.76
C THR A 11 -27.43 38.74 44.84
N THR A 12 -27.91 38.98 43.62
CA THR A 12 -27.31 39.76 42.54
C THR A 12 -27.02 41.22 42.94
N PRO A 13 -26.09 41.89 42.25
CA PRO A 13 -26.58 42.98 41.41
C PRO A 13 -25.86 43.10 40.06
N THR A 14 -26.67 43.55 39.10
CA THR A 14 -26.31 44.13 37.82
C THR A 14 -25.44 45.37 38.02
N TYR A 15 -24.32 45.51 37.27
CA TYR A 15 -23.86 46.83 36.83
C TYR A 15 -23.02 46.74 35.55
N GLU A 16 -23.21 47.77 34.74
CA GLU A 16 -22.73 47.99 33.40
C GLU A 16 -21.20 48.18 33.28
N SER A 17 -20.70 47.74 32.12
CA SER A 17 -19.77 48.44 31.22
C SER A 17 -18.50 49.11 31.79
N THR A 18 -17.33 48.59 31.41
CA THR A 18 -16.31 49.42 30.74
C THR A 18 -15.31 48.58 29.91
N ALA A 19 -15.29 48.88 28.62
CA ALA A 19 -14.19 48.84 27.65
C ALA A 19 -12.86 48.13 28.00
N GLY A 20 -12.53 47.11 27.19
CA GLY A 20 -11.18 46.57 27.03
C GLY A 20 -10.98 45.95 25.65
N ARG A 21 -10.73 46.79 24.63
CA ARG A 21 -10.41 46.38 23.26
C ARG A 21 -9.15 45.49 23.22
N ARG A 22 -9.25 44.29 22.65
CA ARG A 22 -8.25 43.75 21.71
C ARG A 22 -8.93 42.99 20.56
N ARG A 23 -8.67 43.47 19.35
CA ARG A 23 -8.91 42.85 18.03
C ARG A 23 -8.25 41.45 18.02
N ALA A 24 -8.72 40.42 17.34
CA ALA A 24 -9.54 40.37 16.14
C ALA A 24 -10.41 39.10 16.19
N GLN A 25 -11.73 39.25 16.00
CA GLN A 25 -12.62 38.15 15.65
C GLN A 25 -13.03 38.38 14.20
N GLY A 26 -12.67 37.42 13.35
CA GLY A 26 -13.14 37.33 11.98
C GLY A 26 -14.66 37.41 11.95
N ALA A 27 -15.17 38.15 10.98
CA ALA A 27 -16.58 38.41 10.79
C ALA A 27 -17.41 37.13 10.94
N ALA A 28 -18.22 37.07 12.01
CA ALA A 28 -19.35 36.18 12.11
C ALA A 28 -20.35 36.59 11.02
N GLN A 29 -20.17 36.03 9.82
CA GLN A 29 -21.21 36.02 8.81
C GLN A 29 -22.23 34.99 9.27
N GLY A 30 -23.43 35.46 9.62
CA GLY A 30 -24.58 34.59 9.86
C GLY A 30 -24.74 33.58 8.71
N PRO A 31 -25.32 32.41 8.98
CA PRO A 31 -25.34 31.32 8.01
C PRO A 31 -26.02 31.81 6.73
N ARG A 32 -25.27 31.79 5.64
CA ARG A 32 -25.74 32.26 4.34
C ARG A 32 -26.82 31.29 3.86
N LEU A 33 -27.86 31.79 3.23
CA LEU A 33 -29.00 30.99 2.74
C LEU A 33 -28.59 29.84 1.76
N ALA A 34 -27.35 29.85 1.26
CA ALA A 34 -26.76 28.77 0.46
C ALA A 34 -26.38 27.52 1.27
N ASP A 35 -26.14 27.65 2.58
CA ASP A 35 -25.68 26.56 3.45
C ASP A 35 -26.85 25.80 4.12
N ILE A 36 -28.05 26.41 4.13
CA ILE A 36 -29.23 25.87 4.84
C ILE A 36 -30.24 25.24 3.87
N GLY A 37 -30.24 25.66 2.59
CA GLY A 37 -31.18 25.18 1.57
C GLY A 37 -31.09 23.68 1.25
N PRO A 38 -29.90 23.10 0.99
CA PRO A 38 -29.79 21.69 0.61
C PRO A 38 -30.07 20.74 1.78
N LEU A 39 -29.57 21.05 2.98
CA LEU A 39 -29.71 20.20 4.17
C LEU A 39 -31.17 20.12 4.66
N GLN A 40 -31.93 21.22 4.57
CA GLN A 40 -33.36 21.21 4.90
C GLN A 40 -34.22 20.50 3.84
N LEU A 41 -33.85 20.59 2.55
CA LEU A 41 -34.51 19.80 1.50
C LEU A 41 -34.30 18.30 1.73
N ILE A 42 -33.08 17.86 2.04
CA ILE A 42 -32.79 16.43 2.16
C ILE A 42 -33.47 15.81 3.40
N GLN A 43 -33.55 16.56 4.52
CA GLN A 43 -34.38 16.16 5.66
C GLN A 43 -35.88 16.13 5.35
N ALA A 44 -36.39 17.07 4.54
CA ALA A 44 -37.81 17.12 4.15
C ALA A 44 -38.23 15.98 3.20
N PHE A 45 -37.30 15.43 2.41
CA PHE A 45 -37.55 14.32 1.47
C PHE A 45 -37.30 12.91 2.07
N GLY A 46 -36.88 12.82 3.34
CA GLY A 46 -36.62 11.54 4.01
C GLY A 46 -35.48 10.73 3.40
N LEU A 47 -34.58 11.39 2.68
CA LEU A 47 -33.43 10.75 2.02
C LEU A 47 -32.34 10.53 3.06
N VAL A 48 -31.93 9.27 3.23
CA VAL A 48 -30.75 8.92 4.03
C VAL A 48 -29.59 8.71 3.07
N GLY A 49 -28.42 9.25 3.39
CA GLY A 49 -27.26 9.18 2.52
C GLY A 49 -25.96 9.51 3.23
N ALA A 50 -24.85 9.31 2.54
CA ALA A 50 -23.54 9.74 2.96
C ALA A 50 -22.73 10.23 1.75
N VAL A 51 -21.95 11.28 1.96
CA VAL A 51 -20.95 11.74 0.98
C VAL A 51 -19.64 11.05 1.33
N VAL A 52 -19.05 10.39 0.34
CA VAL A 52 -17.81 9.63 0.47
C VAL A 52 -16.78 10.06 -0.55
N ASP A 53 -15.50 9.83 -0.23
CA ASP A 53 -14.41 9.90 -1.21
C ASP A 53 -14.27 8.59 -1.99
N GLU A 54 -13.29 8.54 -2.91
CA GLU A 54 -12.97 7.34 -3.70
C GLU A 54 -12.63 6.11 -2.84
N ALA A 55 -12.09 6.31 -1.64
CA ALA A 55 -11.78 5.25 -0.68
C ALA A 55 -12.98 4.84 0.20
N ALA A 56 -14.19 5.33 -0.12
CA ALA A 56 -15.42 5.17 0.65
C ALA A 56 -15.35 5.72 2.09
N THR A 57 -14.44 6.67 2.35
CA THR A 57 -14.35 7.36 3.64
C THR A 57 -15.45 8.39 3.73
N ILE A 58 -16.21 8.37 4.83
CA ILE A 58 -17.35 9.26 5.02
C ILE A 58 -16.83 10.68 5.30
N GLN A 59 -17.18 11.61 4.41
CA GLN A 59 -16.94 13.05 4.56
C GLN A 59 -18.13 13.73 5.21
N HIS A 60 -19.35 13.28 4.91
CA HIS A 60 -20.58 13.84 5.47
C HIS A 60 -21.69 12.80 5.56
N ILE A 61 -22.50 12.83 6.61
CA ILE A 61 -23.66 11.95 6.80
C ILE A 61 -24.93 12.78 6.67
N ILE A 62 -25.89 12.28 5.91
CA ILE A 62 -27.17 12.94 5.66
C ILE A 62 -28.30 12.01 6.15
N GLY A 63 -29.07 12.48 7.13
CA GLY A 63 -30.15 11.69 7.74
C GLY A 63 -29.65 10.64 8.73
N ASN A 64 -30.47 9.61 8.98
CA ASN A 64 -30.19 8.58 9.98
C ASN A 64 -29.63 7.30 9.35
N LEU A 65 -28.30 7.21 9.27
CA LEU A 65 -27.59 6.06 8.71
C LEU A 65 -27.68 4.80 9.59
N GLN A 66 -28.00 4.90 10.89
CA GLN A 66 -28.07 3.76 11.81
C GLN A 66 -29.17 2.75 11.45
N ALA A 67 -30.16 3.18 10.66
CA ALA A 67 -31.19 2.30 10.14
C ALA A 67 -30.66 1.29 9.09
N PHE A 68 -29.49 1.54 8.52
CA PHE A 68 -28.89 0.77 7.42
C PHE A 68 -27.51 0.22 7.78
N ALA A 69 -26.74 1.00 8.54
CA ALA A 69 -25.39 0.71 8.95
C ALA A 69 -25.34 0.41 10.45
N ALA A 70 -24.54 -0.57 10.85
CA ALA A 70 -24.26 -0.89 12.24
C ALA A 70 -22.81 -0.50 12.55
N LEU A 71 -22.57 0.10 13.72
CA LEU A 71 -21.22 0.36 14.18
C LEU A 71 -20.58 -0.96 14.65
N PRO A 72 -19.51 -1.46 14.01
CA PRO A 72 -18.77 -2.58 14.55
C PRO A 72 -18.03 -2.15 15.82
N GLY A 73 -18.07 -2.97 16.87
CA GLY A 73 -17.28 -2.73 18.07
C GLY A 73 -15.79 -2.88 17.76
N GLY A 74 -15.00 -1.81 17.89
CA GLY A 74 -13.58 -1.82 17.54
C GLY A 74 -13.02 -0.44 17.20
N THR A 75 -11.86 -0.40 16.53
CA THR A 75 -11.19 0.82 16.06
C THR A 75 -12.10 1.60 15.09
N ALA A 76 -12.22 2.91 15.32
CA ALA A 76 -13.14 3.78 14.61
C ALA A 76 -12.66 4.13 13.19
N ASP A 77 -12.80 3.18 12.27
CA ASP A 77 -12.61 3.43 10.84
C ASP A 77 -13.95 3.90 10.23
N PHE A 78 -14.05 5.21 9.96
CA PHE A 78 -15.25 5.85 9.39
C PHE A 78 -15.41 5.60 7.87
N ARG A 79 -15.19 4.36 7.43
CA ARG A 79 -15.46 3.92 6.05
C ARG A 79 -16.88 3.38 5.95
N LEU A 80 -17.63 3.86 4.97
CA LEU A 80 -19.03 3.45 4.79
C LEU A 80 -19.16 1.95 4.51
N THR A 81 -18.19 1.37 3.79
CA THR A 81 -18.13 -0.07 3.51
C THR A 81 -18.02 -0.93 4.76
N ASN A 82 -17.38 -0.42 5.83
CA ASN A 82 -17.21 -1.14 7.10
C ASN A 82 -18.42 -1.01 8.02
N LEU A 83 -19.19 0.06 7.87
CA LEU A 83 -20.40 0.31 8.65
C LEU A 83 -21.62 -0.42 8.05
N LEU A 84 -21.56 -0.76 6.76
CA LEU A 84 -22.61 -1.52 6.09
C LEU A 84 -22.44 -3.04 6.31
N PRO A 85 -23.53 -3.82 6.17
CA PRO A 85 -23.44 -5.28 6.09
C PRO A 85 -22.44 -5.71 5.01
N LYS A 86 -21.70 -6.80 5.24
CA LYS A 86 -20.63 -7.27 4.33
C LYS A 86 -21.06 -7.34 2.85
N SER A 87 -22.28 -7.81 2.57
CA SER A 87 -22.84 -7.87 1.22
C SER A 87 -23.00 -6.49 0.58
N ALA A 88 -23.54 -5.51 1.32
CA ALA A 88 -23.69 -4.13 0.87
C ALA A 88 -22.34 -3.41 0.77
N GLY A 89 -21.37 -3.71 1.65
CA GLY A 89 -20.03 -3.13 1.61
C GLY A 89 -19.23 -3.54 0.35
N HIS A 90 -19.27 -4.82 -0.02
CA HIS A 90 -18.64 -5.30 -1.26
C HIS A 90 -19.29 -4.67 -2.51
N GLU A 91 -20.61 -4.61 -2.54
CA GLU A 91 -21.33 -4.04 -3.68
C GLU A 91 -21.12 -2.53 -3.81
N LEU A 92 -21.12 -1.78 -2.70
CA LEU A 92 -20.78 -0.35 -2.69
C LEU A 92 -19.37 -0.09 -3.28
N THR A 93 -18.39 -0.93 -2.95
CA THR A 93 -17.03 -0.83 -3.50
C THR A 93 -17.03 -1.00 -5.02
N ALA A 94 -17.79 -1.97 -5.53
CA ALA A 94 -17.94 -2.20 -6.97
C ALA A 94 -18.70 -1.06 -7.67
N LEU A 95 -19.69 -0.46 -7.02
CA LEU A 95 -20.44 0.69 -7.54
C LEU A 95 -19.57 1.94 -7.61
N LEU A 96 -18.77 2.23 -6.58
CA LEU A 96 -17.85 3.37 -6.59
C LEU A 96 -16.85 3.27 -7.75
N ARG A 97 -16.24 2.10 -7.97
CA ARG A 97 -15.33 1.87 -9.11
C ARG A 97 -16.00 2.09 -10.46
N ARG A 98 -17.27 1.70 -10.61
CA ARG A 98 -18.05 1.92 -11.84
C ARG A 98 -18.32 3.40 -12.08
N VAL A 99 -18.79 4.11 -11.05
CA VAL A 99 -19.08 5.56 -11.12
C VAL A 99 -17.82 6.37 -11.42
N VAL A 100 -16.65 5.98 -10.88
CA VAL A 100 -15.36 6.61 -11.21
C VAL A 100 -15.02 6.47 -12.70
N LYS A 101 -15.37 5.33 -13.30
CA LYS A 101 -15.03 5.00 -14.70
C LYS A 101 -15.94 5.69 -15.72
N ASP A 102 -17.24 5.75 -15.47
CA ASP A 102 -18.21 6.23 -16.46
C ASP A 102 -18.95 7.52 -16.05
N GLY A 103 -18.81 7.97 -14.80
CA GLY A 103 -19.49 9.17 -14.29
C GLY A 103 -21.02 9.04 -14.21
N LEU A 104 -21.56 7.83 -14.37
CA LEU A 104 -23.00 7.59 -14.37
C LEU A 104 -23.51 7.18 -12.98
N VAL A 105 -24.82 7.28 -12.81
CA VAL A 105 -25.49 6.84 -11.59
C VAL A 105 -25.70 5.34 -11.63
N HIS A 106 -25.17 4.64 -10.63
CA HIS A 106 -25.36 3.20 -10.49
C HIS A 106 -26.17 2.87 -9.23
N LYS A 107 -26.99 1.83 -9.31
CA LYS A 107 -27.82 1.34 -8.19
C LYS A 107 -27.40 -0.06 -7.77
N SER A 108 -27.56 -0.36 -6.49
CA SER A 108 -27.31 -1.68 -5.92
C SER A 108 -28.51 -2.60 -6.04
N HIS A 109 -28.32 -3.88 -5.74
CA HIS A 109 -29.39 -4.79 -5.37
C HIS A 109 -29.98 -4.45 -3.99
N VAL A 110 -31.10 -5.09 -3.63
CA VAL A 110 -31.75 -4.90 -2.34
C VAL A 110 -30.97 -5.62 -1.24
N HIS A 111 -30.44 -4.86 -0.30
CA HIS A 111 -29.73 -5.38 0.87
C HIS A 111 -30.60 -5.35 2.12
N ARG A 112 -30.25 -6.18 3.10
CA ARG A 112 -30.81 -6.14 4.46
C ARG A 112 -29.79 -5.54 5.41
N GLY A 113 -30.19 -4.58 6.24
CA GLY A 113 -29.31 -3.94 7.21
C GLY A 113 -30.04 -3.37 8.42
N GLY A 114 -29.27 -2.67 9.25
CA GLY A 114 -29.64 -2.28 10.62
C GLY A 114 -29.27 -3.34 11.65
N VAL A 115 -29.36 -2.97 12.94
CA VAL A 115 -28.95 -3.79 14.10
C VAL A 115 -29.67 -5.15 14.15
N ASP A 116 -30.90 -5.22 13.66
CA ASP A 116 -31.72 -6.45 13.64
C ASP A 116 -31.87 -7.07 12.23
N GLY A 117 -31.21 -6.51 11.19
CA GLY A 117 -31.32 -6.98 9.81
C GLY A 117 -32.72 -6.90 9.17
N ALA A 118 -33.67 -6.24 9.85
CA ALA A 118 -35.08 -6.20 9.46
C ALA A 118 -35.39 -5.22 8.31
N LYS A 119 -34.52 -4.23 8.07
CA LYS A 119 -34.75 -3.21 7.04
C LYS A 119 -34.11 -3.60 5.74
N ARG A 120 -34.90 -3.57 4.66
CA ARG A 120 -34.42 -3.69 3.30
C ARG A 120 -34.17 -2.31 2.70
N PHE A 121 -33.09 -2.16 1.95
CA PHE A 121 -32.71 -0.91 1.32
C PHE A 121 -31.99 -1.14 -0.01
N GLU A 122 -32.10 -0.18 -0.91
CA GLU A 122 -31.32 -0.06 -2.14
C GLU A 122 -30.36 1.13 -1.99
N MET A 123 -29.15 1.01 -2.53
CA MET A 123 -28.17 2.11 -2.58
C MET A 123 -28.09 2.66 -3.99
N SER A 124 -27.93 3.97 -4.10
CA SER A 124 -27.57 4.62 -5.37
C SER A 124 -26.33 5.48 -5.16
N VAL A 125 -25.36 5.35 -6.06
CA VAL A 125 -24.09 6.09 -6.02
C VAL A 125 -24.07 7.07 -7.18
N ARG A 126 -23.82 8.35 -6.88
CA ARG A 126 -23.80 9.43 -7.87
C ARG A 126 -22.53 10.27 -7.69
N PRO A 127 -21.84 10.66 -8.78
CA PRO A 127 -20.75 11.61 -8.67
C PRO A 127 -21.29 13.01 -8.35
N LEU A 128 -20.60 13.73 -7.47
CA LEU A 128 -20.90 15.13 -7.16
C LEU A 128 -19.96 16.04 -7.94
N GLU A 129 -20.46 16.62 -9.02
CA GLU A 129 -19.72 17.61 -9.80
C GLU A 129 -19.84 19.01 -9.18
N GLY A 130 -18.72 19.74 -9.08
CA GLY A 130 -18.73 21.18 -8.82
C GLY A 130 -18.77 21.64 -7.35
N MET A 131 -18.50 20.79 -6.37
CA MET A 131 -18.24 21.28 -5.00
C MET A 131 -16.79 21.79 -4.88
N PRO A 132 -16.55 22.98 -4.28
CA PRO A 132 -15.22 23.55 -4.11
C PRO A 132 -14.47 22.89 -2.93
N THR A 133 -14.42 21.57 -2.91
CA THR A 133 -13.73 20.77 -1.90
C THR A 133 -12.49 20.16 -2.54
N GLY A 134 -11.46 20.99 -2.72
CA GLY A 134 -10.11 20.68 -3.21
C GLY A 134 -9.90 19.35 -3.94
N ASP A 135 -9.81 19.41 -5.28
CA ASP A 135 -9.19 18.43 -6.20
C ASP A 135 -9.56 16.93 -6.09
N ARG A 136 -10.44 16.52 -5.18
CA ARG A 136 -10.79 15.12 -4.97
C ARG A 136 -12.25 14.85 -5.37
N PRO A 137 -12.52 13.85 -6.22
CA PRO A 137 -13.88 13.51 -6.60
C PRO A 137 -14.65 12.98 -5.37
N LEU A 138 -15.84 13.53 -5.15
CA LEU A 138 -16.76 13.11 -4.09
C LEU A 138 -17.97 12.40 -4.69
N PHE A 139 -18.50 11.43 -3.95
CA PHE A 139 -19.63 10.61 -4.37
C PHE A 139 -20.73 10.68 -3.32
N LEU A 140 -21.97 10.85 -3.77
CA LEU A 140 -23.16 10.74 -2.93
C LEU A 140 -23.68 9.31 -2.98
N VAL A 141 -23.74 8.67 -1.82
CA VAL A 141 -24.40 7.38 -1.61
C VAL A 141 -25.75 7.66 -0.96
N ALA A 142 -26.86 7.35 -1.64
CA ALA A 142 -28.20 7.50 -1.10
C ALA A 142 -28.85 6.14 -0.88
N PHE A 143 -29.51 5.98 0.27
CA PHE A 143 -30.23 4.79 0.70
C PHE A 143 -31.73 5.03 0.52
N ASP A 144 -32.39 4.23 -0.32
CA ASP A 144 -33.84 4.29 -0.51
C ASP A 144 -34.53 3.05 0.07
N THR A 145 -35.63 3.29 0.78
CA THR A 145 -36.51 2.29 1.38
C THR A 145 -37.93 2.34 0.85
N ARG A 146 -38.29 3.40 0.11
CA ARG A 146 -39.68 3.75 -0.20
C ARG A 146 -40.31 2.86 -1.26
N GLN A 147 -39.52 2.07 -1.98
CA GLN A 147 -40.00 1.15 -3.03
C GLN A 147 -39.90 -0.33 -2.63
N ILE A 148 -39.54 -0.64 -1.39
CA ILE A 148 -39.41 -2.03 -0.96
C ILE A 148 -40.65 -2.38 -0.14
N PRO A 149 -41.69 -2.97 -0.74
CA PRO A 149 -42.91 -3.31 -0.02
C PRO A 149 -42.54 -4.17 1.18
N GLU A 150 -42.81 -3.72 2.40
CA GLU A 150 -42.73 -4.56 3.59
C GLU A 150 -43.53 -5.83 3.26
N ARG A 151 -42.85 -6.97 3.14
CA ARG A 151 -43.57 -8.24 3.11
C ARG A 151 -44.24 -8.30 4.47
N ALA A 152 -45.54 -7.97 4.51
CA ALA A 152 -46.43 -8.53 5.50
C ALA A 152 -46.08 -10.02 5.59
N GLY A 153 -45.87 -10.52 6.80
CA GLY A 153 -45.52 -11.92 7.04
C GLY A 153 -46.42 -12.85 6.23
N PRO A 154 -45.97 -14.08 5.94
CA PRO A 154 -46.69 -14.98 5.04
C PRO A 154 -48.14 -15.06 5.49
N ALA A 155 -49.06 -14.51 4.68
CA ALA A 155 -50.46 -14.83 4.79
C ALA A 155 -50.53 -16.33 4.49
N ALA A 156 -50.68 -17.12 5.55
CA ALA A 156 -50.86 -18.56 5.50
C ALA A 156 -52.25 -18.88 4.92
N GLY A 157 -52.43 -18.59 3.63
CA GLY A 157 -53.34 -19.29 2.76
C GLY A 157 -52.52 -20.25 1.89
N PRO A 158 -53.03 -21.45 1.55
CA PRO A 158 -52.35 -22.31 0.60
C PRO A 158 -52.18 -21.52 -0.71
N LEU A 159 -50.94 -21.34 -1.15
CA LEU A 159 -50.67 -20.89 -2.51
C LEU A 159 -51.30 -21.90 -3.47
N PRO A 160 -51.92 -21.46 -4.57
CA PRO A 160 -52.38 -22.37 -5.62
C PRO A 160 -51.20 -23.28 -6.04
N GLU A 161 -51.43 -24.59 -6.22
CA GLU A 161 -50.36 -25.57 -6.49
C GLU A 161 -49.42 -25.17 -7.64
N GLY A 162 -49.92 -24.40 -8.63
CA GLY A 162 -49.12 -23.84 -9.72
C GLY A 162 -48.09 -22.78 -9.28
N GLU A 163 -48.46 -21.83 -8.41
CA GLU A 163 -47.54 -20.78 -7.92
C GLU A 163 -46.46 -21.36 -6.99
N MET A 164 -46.77 -22.45 -6.29
CA MET A 164 -45.82 -23.14 -5.42
C MET A 164 -44.79 -23.92 -6.25
N HIS A 165 -45.19 -24.53 -7.37
CA HIS A 165 -44.27 -25.19 -8.30
C HIS A 165 -43.34 -24.19 -8.99
N ASP A 166 -43.87 -23.07 -9.48
CA ASP A 166 -43.08 -21.99 -10.10
C ASP A 166 -42.05 -21.42 -9.12
N ARG A 167 -42.43 -21.24 -7.85
CA ARG A 167 -41.51 -20.75 -6.82
C ARG A 167 -40.42 -21.77 -6.47
N VAL A 168 -40.74 -23.07 -6.46
CA VAL A 168 -39.73 -24.12 -6.26
C VAL A 168 -38.75 -24.15 -7.42
N MET A 169 -39.22 -24.07 -8.66
CA MET A 169 -38.34 -24.00 -9.84
C MET A 169 -37.43 -22.77 -9.83
N GLU A 170 -37.95 -21.60 -9.46
CA GLU A 170 -37.15 -20.37 -9.34
C GLU A 170 -36.04 -20.51 -8.28
N LEU A 171 -36.38 -21.08 -7.12
CA LEU A 171 -35.41 -21.33 -6.04
C LEU A 171 -34.38 -22.40 -6.42
N GLU A 172 -34.79 -23.45 -7.12
CA GLU A 172 -33.86 -24.47 -7.64
C GLU A 172 -32.90 -23.89 -8.67
N GLN A 173 -33.39 -23.00 -9.53
CA GLN A 173 -32.56 -22.28 -10.48
C GLN A 173 -31.59 -21.30 -9.79
N GLU A 174 -32.04 -20.57 -8.76
CA GLU A 174 -31.17 -19.70 -7.96
C GLU A 174 -30.10 -20.49 -7.20
N VAL A 175 -30.46 -21.64 -6.63
CA VAL A 175 -29.51 -22.55 -5.97
C VAL A 175 -28.52 -23.14 -6.97
N SER A 176 -28.96 -23.49 -8.18
CA SER A 176 -28.05 -23.98 -9.23
C SER A 176 -27.08 -22.88 -9.68
N ALA A 177 -27.58 -21.68 -9.94
CA ALA A 177 -26.77 -20.55 -10.36
C ALA A 177 -25.75 -20.12 -9.29
N THR A 178 -26.14 -20.15 -8.02
CA THR A 178 -25.21 -19.85 -6.91
C THR A 178 -24.16 -20.95 -6.73
N ARG A 179 -24.49 -22.23 -6.94
CA ARG A 179 -23.51 -23.32 -6.94
C ARG A 179 -22.50 -23.19 -8.08
N GLU A 180 -22.96 -22.90 -9.28
CA GLU A 180 -22.10 -22.68 -10.44
C GLU A 180 -21.17 -21.49 -10.18
N HIS A 181 -21.71 -20.37 -9.68
CA HIS A 181 -20.90 -19.20 -9.33
C HIS A 181 -19.86 -19.50 -8.25
N LEU A 182 -20.22 -20.24 -7.19
CA LEU A 182 -19.28 -20.66 -6.16
C LEU A 182 -18.19 -21.57 -6.74
N GLN A 183 -18.53 -22.47 -7.65
CA GLN A 183 -17.55 -23.32 -8.32
C GLN A 183 -16.57 -22.48 -9.15
N THR A 184 -17.05 -21.50 -9.93
CA THR A 184 -16.17 -20.59 -10.67
C THR A 184 -15.24 -19.82 -9.73
N VAL A 185 -15.74 -19.32 -8.60
CA VAL A 185 -14.91 -18.59 -7.62
C VAL A 185 -13.87 -19.52 -6.98
N VAL A 186 -14.20 -20.79 -6.73
CA VAL A 186 -13.23 -21.78 -6.24
C VAL A 186 -12.15 -22.03 -7.28
N GLU A 187 -12.52 -22.22 -8.55
CA GLU A 187 -11.56 -22.41 -9.64
C GLU A 187 -10.66 -21.18 -9.82
N GLU A 188 -11.21 -19.96 -9.76
CA GLU A 188 -10.42 -18.71 -9.79
C GLU A 188 -9.46 -18.58 -8.60
N LEU A 189 -9.89 -19.01 -7.39
CA LEU A 189 -9.03 -19.02 -6.21
C LEU A 189 -7.92 -20.07 -6.33
N GLU A 190 -8.21 -21.25 -6.88
CA GLU A 190 -7.22 -22.29 -7.13
C GLU A 190 -6.18 -21.81 -8.14
N ILE A 191 -6.61 -21.21 -9.26
CA ILE A 191 -5.72 -20.60 -10.26
C ILE A 191 -4.87 -19.50 -9.62
N SER A 192 -5.47 -18.59 -8.85
CA SER A 192 -4.72 -17.52 -8.18
C SER A 192 -3.71 -18.06 -7.18
N ASN A 193 -4.01 -19.17 -6.52
CA ASN A 193 -3.09 -19.81 -5.58
C ASN A 193 -1.94 -20.51 -6.32
N GLU A 194 -2.22 -21.18 -7.44
CA GLU A 194 -1.19 -21.76 -8.32
C GLU A 194 -0.28 -20.67 -8.91
N GLU A 195 -0.84 -19.55 -9.38
CA GLU A 195 -0.07 -18.39 -9.85
C GLU A 195 0.81 -17.81 -8.74
N MET A 196 0.28 -17.65 -7.52
CA MET A 196 1.05 -17.18 -6.38
C MET A 196 2.18 -18.14 -6.02
N GLN A 197 1.92 -19.45 -6.04
CA GLN A 197 2.94 -20.46 -5.79
C GLN A 197 4.02 -20.42 -6.87
N SER A 198 3.63 -20.33 -8.15
CA SER A 198 4.55 -20.22 -9.28
C SER A 198 5.43 -18.98 -9.17
N LEU A 199 4.86 -17.83 -8.82
CA LEU A 199 5.63 -16.59 -8.58
C LEU A 199 6.60 -16.74 -7.40
N ASN A 200 6.20 -17.47 -6.35
CA ASN A 200 7.08 -17.72 -5.22
C ASN A 200 8.24 -18.65 -5.59
N GLU A 201 7.98 -19.68 -6.41
CA GLU A 201 9.02 -20.56 -6.96
C GLU A 201 9.97 -19.79 -7.90
N GLU A 202 9.45 -18.89 -8.74
CA GLU A 202 10.26 -18.01 -9.59
C GLU A 202 11.11 -17.03 -8.77
N LEU A 203 10.55 -16.43 -7.72
CA LEU A 203 11.31 -15.60 -6.78
C LEU A 203 12.39 -16.39 -6.04
N SER A 204 12.11 -17.63 -5.63
CA SER A 204 13.11 -18.50 -5.03
C SER A 204 14.23 -18.83 -6.02
N SER A 205 13.88 -19.16 -7.26
CA SER A 205 14.85 -19.49 -8.31
C SER A 205 15.73 -18.28 -8.67
N THR A 206 15.16 -17.08 -8.78
CA THR A 206 15.93 -15.86 -9.03
C THR A 206 16.85 -15.52 -7.85
N ASN A 207 16.42 -15.79 -6.62
CA ASN A 207 17.28 -15.63 -5.45
C ASN A 207 18.45 -16.63 -5.45
N GLU A 208 18.21 -17.88 -5.83
CA GLU A 208 19.28 -18.87 -6.00
C GLU A 208 20.26 -18.49 -7.12
N GLU A 209 19.77 -17.98 -8.24
CA GLU A 209 20.61 -17.50 -9.36
C GLU A 209 21.46 -16.29 -8.95
N LEU A 210 20.90 -15.35 -8.19
CA LEU A 210 21.65 -14.22 -7.63
C LEU A 210 22.72 -14.69 -6.63
N GLN A 211 22.40 -15.68 -5.79
CA GLN A 211 23.38 -16.26 -4.88
C GLN A 211 24.51 -16.94 -5.65
N ALA A 212 24.19 -17.74 -6.67
CA ALA A 212 25.19 -18.39 -7.52
C ALA A 212 26.08 -17.35 -8.25
N SER A 213 25.50 -16.27 -8.76
CA SER A 213 26.27 -15.17 -9.37
C SER A 213 27.19 -14.48 -8.36
N ASN A 214 26.74 -14.33 -7.11
CA ASN A 214 27.57 -13.77 -6.05
C ASN A 214 28.74 -14.69 -5.67
N GLU A 215 28.49 -16.01 -5.58
CA GLU A 215 29.53 -17.03 -5.35
C GLU A 215 30.56 -17.08 -6.50
N GLU A 216 30.10 -16.94 -7.76
CA GLU A 216 30.97 -16.87 -8.93
C GLU A 216 31.84 -15.58 -8.93
N LEU A 217 31.28 -14.45 -8.52
CA LEU A 217 32.01 -13.20 -8.34
C LEU A 217 33.05 -13.29 -7.22
N GLU A 218 32.71 -13.92 -6.10
CA GLU A 218 33.63 -14.16 -5.00
C GLU A 218 34.80 -15.05 -5.44
N THR A 219 34.50 -16.15 -6.14
CA THR A 219 35.51 -17.05 -6.73
C THR A 219 36.44 -16.28 -7.69
N THR A 220 35.86 -15.47 -8.58
CA THR A 220 36.64 -14.66 -9.54
C THR A 220 37.56 -13.67 -8.80
N ASN A 221 37.08 -13.07 -7.71
CA ASN A 221 37.86 -12.15 -6.91
C ASN A 221 39.02 -12.87 -6.18
N GLU A 222 38.77 -14.06 -5.65
CA GLU A 222 39.81 -14.91 -5.04
C GLU A 222 40.87 -15.32 -6.08
N GLU A 223 40.47 -15.73 -7.28
CA GLU A 223 41.40 -16.05 -8.38
C GLU A 223 42.25 -14.83 -8.79
N MET A 224 41.64 -13.65 -8.88
CA MET A 224 42.37 -12.40 -9.16
C MET A 224 43.37 -12.06 -8.05
N GLN A 225 42.97 -12.23 -6.78
CA GLN A 225 43.86 -12.01 -5.65
C GLN A 225 45.05 -12.98 -5.68
N ALA A 226 44.79 -14.27 -5.90
CA ALA A 226 45.84 -15.28 -6.03
C ALA A 226 46.82 -14.95 -7.17
N SER A 227 46.31 -14.52 -8.32
CA SER A 227 47.15 -14.10 -9.45
C SER A 227 48.01 -12.88 -9.10
N ASN A 228 47.48 -11.92 -8.35
CA ASN A 228 48.23 -10.74 -7.90
C ASN A 228 49.32 -11.10 -6.87
N GLU A 229 49.04 -12.04 -5.97
CA GLU A 229 50.02 -12.57 -5.02
C GLU A 229 51.15 -13.34 -5.73
N GLU A 230 50.82 -14.13 -6.75
CA GLU A 230 51.81 -14.81 -7.59
C GLU A 230 52.70 -13.82 -8.35
N LEU A 231 52.11 -12.80 -8.99
CA LEU A 231 52.87 -11.74 -9.68
C LEU A 231 53.79 -10.97 -8.73
N THR A 232 53.34 -10.69 -7.51
CA THR A 232 54.15 -10.03 -6.49
C THR A 232 55.35 -10.89 -6.13
N THR A 233 55.14 -12.18 -5.90
CA THR A 233 56.20 -13.15 -5.59
C THR A 233 57.22 -13.25 -6.73
N LEU A 234 56.76 -13.34 -7.98
CA LEU A 234 57.64 -13.37 -9.16
C LEU A 234 58.47 -12.09 -9.31
N ASN A 235 57.89 -10.93 -8.98
CA ASN A 235 58.60 -9.66 -9.00
C ASN A 235 59.70 -9.62 -7.92
N GLU A 236 59.41 -10.09 -6.71
CA GLU A 236 60.41 -10.22 -5.65
C GLU A 236 61.56 -11.16 -6.04
N GLU A 237 61.26 -12.30 -6.67
CA GLU A 237 62.27 -13.23 -7.17
C GLU A 237 63.12 -12.59 -8.27
N LEU A 238 62.50 -11.88 -9.21
CA LEU A 238 63.19 -11.17 -10.30
C LEU A 238 64.11 -10.07 -9.75
N ASN A 239 63.66 -9.31 -8.75
CA ASN A 239 64.48 -8.30 -8.08
C ASN A 239 65.67 -8.92 -7.35
N THR A 240 65.46 -10.04 -6.66
CA THR A 240 66.52 -10.80 -5.99
C THR A 240 67.55 -11.29 -7.02
N LYS A 241 67.11 -11.87 -8.13
CA LYS A 241 67.98 -12.33 -9.21
C LYS A 241 68.76 -11.18 -9.85
N SER A 242 68.12 -10.02 -10.02
CA SER A 242 68.77 -8.81 -10.52
C SER A 242 69.87 -8.33 -9.56
N ALA A 243 69.61 -8.35 -8.25
CA ALA A 243 70.60 -8.00 -7.24
C ALA A 243 71.79 -8.98 -7.22
N GLU A 244 71.53 -10.29 -7.29
CA GLU A 244 72.57 -11.32 -7.41
C GLU A 244 73.45 -11.10 -8.64
N LEU A 245 72.85 -10.86 -9.81
CA LEU A 245 73.58 -10.59 -11.05
C LEU A 245 74.44 -9.33 -10.94
N ARG A 246 73.92 -8.25 -10.33
CA ARG A 246 74.69 -7.02 -10.08
C ARG A 246 75.87 -7.28 -9.15
N MET A 247 75.68 -8.06 -8.08
CA MET A 247 76.77 -8.43 -7.17
C MET A 247 77.83 -9.27 -7.86
N ALA A 248 77.44 -10.29 -8.62
CA ALA A 248 78.36 -11.13 -9.38
C ALA A 248 79.15 -10.30 -10.41
N ASN A 249 78.48 -9.37 -11.09
CA ASN A 249 79.10 -8.48 -12.05
C ASN A 249 80.13 -7.54 -11.38
N SER A 250 79.77 -6.90 -10.26
CA SER A 250 80.68 -6.05 -9.48
C SER A 250 81.88 -6.83 -8.94
N ASN A 251 81.67 -8.05 -8.44
CA ASN A 251 82.76 -8.93 -8.01
C ASN A 251 83.73 -9.24 -9.16
N MET A 252 83.20 -9.49 -10.36
CA MET A 252 84.03 -9.75 -11.54
C MET A 252 84.82 -8.52 -11.97
N GLU A 253 84.23 -7.32 -11.91
CA GLU A 253 84.94 -6.06 -12.13
C GLU A 253 86.05 -5.84 -11.10
N ASN A 254 85.78 -6.09 -9.82
CA ASN A 254 86.77 -5.97 -8.75
C ASN A 254 87.93 -6.95 -8.95
N ILE A 255 87.64 -8.22 -9.30
CA ILE A 255 88.67 -9.22 -9.59
C ILE A 255 89.52 -8.76 -10.78
N LEU A 256 88.91 -8.37 -11.91
CA LEU A 256 89.64 -7.86 -13.07
C LEU A 256 90.51 -6.65 -12.71
N SER A 257 90.03 -5.74 -11.87
CA SER A 257 90.81 -4.56 -11.42
C SER A 257 91.99 -4.93 -10.51
N SER A 258 91.96 -6.09 -9.87
CA SER A 258 93.03 -6.54 -8.95
C SER A 258 94.18 -7.28 -9.66
N ILE A 259 94.00 -7.64 -10.95
CA ILE A 259 95.02 -8.35 -11.73
C ILE A 259 96.00 -7.33 -12.33
N ASP A 260 97.27 -7.47 -11.98
CA ASP A 260 98.38 -6.57 -12.38
C ASP A 260 98.90 -6.79 -13.81
N ALA A 261 98.09 -7.44 -14.64
CA ALA A 261 98.38 -7.75 -16.03
C ALA A 261 97.16 -7.39 -16.90
N PRO A 262 97.38 -6.95 -18.15
CA PRO A 262 96.29 -6.66 -19.06
C PRO A 262 95.61 -7.98 -19.48
N VAL A 263 94.35 -8.12 -19.11
CA VAL A 263 93.45 -9.23 -19.42
C VAL A 263 92.39 -8.73 -20.40
N MET A 264 92.16 -9.53 -21.44
CA MET A 264 91.18 -9.27 -22.47
C MET A 264 90.24 -10.48 -22.58
N VAL A 265 88.96 -10.27 -22.35
CA VAL A 265 87.93 -11.31 -22.46
C VAL A 265 87.20 -11.14 -23.78
N VAL A 266 87.13 -12.21 -24.57
CA VAL A 266 86.46 -12.25 -25.88
C VAL A 266 85.43 -13.37 -25.94
N ASP A 267 84.45 -13.25 -26.82
CA ASP A 267 83.53 -14.34 -27.14
C ASP A 267 84.09 -15.31 -28.19
N ASN A 268 83.31 -16.33 -28.55
CA ASN A 268 83.66 -17.32 -29.57
C ASN A 268 83.83 -16.70 -30.99
N GLU A 269 83.38 -15.47 -31.19
CA GLU A 269 83.47 -14.71 -32.44
C GLU A 269 84.63 -13.68 -32.39
N MET A 270 85.51 -13.78 -31.39
CA MET A 270 86.65 -12.88 -31.16
C MET A 270 86.26 -11.42 -30.90
N ARG A 271 85.03 -11.15 -30.46
CA ARG A 271 84.59 -9.80 -30.09
C ARG A 271 84.99 -9.49 -28.65
N LEU A 272 85.49 -8.28 -28.42
CA LEU A 272 85.86 -7.81 -27.10
C LEU A 272 84.63 -7.68 -26.20
N LEU A 273 84.61 -8.45 -25.11
CA LEU A 273 83.56 -8.38 -24.09
C LEU A 273 83.96 -7.49 -22.92
N ARG A 274 85.17 -7.66 -22.38
CA ARG A 274 85.70 -6.91 -21.24
C ARG A 274 87.22 -6.80 -21.30
N TYR A 275 87.77 -5.78 -20.66
CA TYR A 275 89.20 -5.58 -20.50
C TYR A 275 89.52 -4.87 -19.18
N ASN A 276 90.72 -5.04 -18.65
CA ASN A 276 91.32 -4.18 -17.62
C ASN A 276 92.58 -3.49 -18.17
N ALA A 277 92.98 -2.37 -17.59
CA ALA A 277 94.28 -1.76 -17.84
C ALA A 277 95.31 -2.38 -16.89
N ALA A 278 96.51 -2.67 -17.39
CA ALA A 278 97.64 -3.02 -16.53
C ALA A 278 97.94 -1.80 -15.64
N SER A 279 97.97 -1.99 -14.33
CA SER A 279 98.33 -0.95 -13.36
C SER A 279 99.84 -0.84 -13.20
#